data_AF-A0A6A6DL73-F1
#
_entry.id   AF-A0A6A6DL73-F1
#
_cell.length_a   1.000
_cell.length_b   1.000
_cell.length_c   1.000
_cell.angle_alpha   90.00
_cell.angle_beta   90.00
_cell.angle_gamma   90.00
#
_symmetry.space_group_name_H-M   'P 1'
#
loop_
_entity.id
_entity.type
_entity.pdbx_description
1 polymer ?
#
loop_
_entity_poly.entity_id
_entity_poly.type
_entity_poly.pdbx_seq_one_letter_code
_entity_poly.pdbx_strand_id
1 'polypeptide(L)'
;MALIRLLQRTPDGEIVFREPTSGDVPAYAILSHTWGKEEVTFQDMEANADMSKAVSKAGWRKIQFCADQATADGLQYFWIDTCCIDKKNAVELGAAINSMFRWYQNASRCYVYLSDVSKPEGAGGERAWKEGFRTSRWFTRGWTLQEVIAPRLVDFFSVEGQRLGTKLSLVAEIREITGIPEKALRGDALSNFSIKERRSWAERRNTTIEEDGAYCLIGICGVSMVLNYGEGRNHAFSRLEKEIHSMYKGVDFEQFAVQLNLASFPEAAQFVAREEELSKMHELLHGHSSRAAVVLHGLGGIGKTQLAIEYIRRHKEKHTAIFWLNANDEDSAAQLSQHCSTSPEVSPLD
;
A
#
# COMPACT_ATOMS: atom_id res chain seq x y z
N MET A 1 8.94 16.23 0.58
CA MET A 1 9.16 14.86 1.10
C MET A 1 9.72 15.00 2.50
N ALA A 2 9.31 14.17 3.45
CA ALA A 2 9.96 14.14 4.76
C ALA A 2 11.42 13.71 4.60
N LEU A 3 12.32 14.38 5.32
CA LEU A 3 13.70 13.92 5.42
C LEU A 3 13.70 12.64 6.26
N ILE A 4 14.32 11.58 5.73
CA ILE A 4 14.51 10.35 6.49
C ILE A 4 15.71 10.55 7.42
N ARG A 5 15.57 10.19 8.69
CA ARG A 5 16.68 10.09 9.64
C ARG A 5 17.08 8.63 9.77
N LEU A 6 18.35 8.32 9.59
CA LEU A 6 18.90 6.96 9.67
C LEU A 6 19.75 6.81 10.93
N LEU A 7 19.95 5.56 11.35
CA LEU A 7 21.00 5.16 12.26
C LEU A 7 22.19 4.66 11.46
N GLN A 8 23.39 4.95 11.97
CA GLN A 8 24.65 4.50 11.41
C GLN A 8 25.44 3.78 12.49
N ARG A 9 25.96 2.59 12.18
CA ARG A 9 26.98 1.96 13.02
C ARG A 9 28.34 2.48 12.59
N THR A 10 29.07 3.11 13.51
CA THR A 10 30.41 3.63 13.26
C THR A 10 31.47 2.51 13.37
N PRO A 11 32.69 2.71 12.85
CA PRO A 11 33.74 1.68 12.90
C PRO A 11 34.14 1.23 14.32
N ASP A 12 33.99 2.11 15.30
CA ASP A 12 34.17 1.86 16.74
C ASP A 12 32.96 1.16 17.39
N GLY A 13 31.89 0.92 16.63
CA GLY A 13 30.74 0.13 17.05
C GLY A 13 29.61 0.94 17.68
N GLU A 14 29.74 2.27 17.78
CA GLU A 14 28.68 3.16 18.26
C GLU A 14 27.55 3.27 17.24
N ILE A 15 26.35 3.59 17.73
CA ILE A 15 25.16 3.80 16.91
C ILE A 15 24.72 5.25 17.06
N VAL A 16 24.77 6.00 15.96
CA VAL A 16 24.49 7.43 15.94
C VAL A 16 23.47 7.80 14.87
N PHE A 17 22.80 8.94 15.03
CA PHE A 17 21.93 9.48 13.98
C PHE A 17 22.72 10.02 12.80
N ARG A 18 22.16 9.83 11.61
CA ARG A 18 22.58 10.45 10.36
C ARG A 18 21.38 10.99 9.62
N GLU A 19 21.40 12.28 9.31
CA GLU A 19 20.38 12.93 8.47
C GLU A 19 20.94 13.12 7.05
N PRO A 20 20.58 12.24 6.09
CA PRO A 20 20.93 12.43 4.69
C PRO A 20 20.32 13.72 4.12
N THR A 21 21.05 14.39 3.24
CA THR A 21 20.52 15.51 2.46
C THR A 21 19.49 15.02 1.44
N SER A 22 18.52 15.85 1.08
CA SER A 22 17.31 15.49 0.32
C SER A 22 17.52 14.89 -1.09
N GLY A 23 18.76 14.75 -1.57
CA GLY A 23 19.10 14.18 -2.87
C GLY A 23 19.90 12.88 -2.86
N ASP A 24 20.39 12.42 -1.71
CA ASP A 24 21.28 11.24 -1.63
C ASP A 24 21.01 10.43 -0.34
N VAL A 25 19.94 9.63 -0.38
CA VAL A 25 19.65 8.67 0.69
C VAL A 25 20.48 7.41 0.42
N PRO A 26 21.45 7.06 1.29
CA PRO A 26 22.30 5.89 1.07
C PRO A 26 21.49 4.59 1.16
N ALA A 27 22.03 3.48 0.70
CA ALA A 27 21.42 2.17 0.93
C ALA A 27 21.26 1.89 2.42
N TYR A 28 20.06 1.48 2.85
CA TYR A 28 19.74 1.21 4.26
C TYR A 28 18.91 -0.04 4.45
N ALA A 29 19.05 -0.66 5.62
CA ALA A 29 18.11 -1.66 6.13
C ALA A 29 16.95 -0.98 6.88
N ILE A 30 15.80 -1.63 6.95
CA ILE A 30 14.66 -1.14 7.74
C ILE A 30 14.16 -2.23 8.68
N LEU A 31 13.92 -1.89 9.95
CA LEU A 31 13.39 -2.83 10.93
C LEU A 31 11.87 -2.76 10.97
N SER A 32 11.24 -3.89 10.68
CA SER A 32 9.84 -4.15 10.98
C SER A 32 9.74 -4.94 12.28
N HIS A 33 8.99 -4.44 13.25
CA HIS A 33 8.85 -5.10 14.53
C HIS A 33 7.55 -4.69 15.23
N THR A 34 7.23 -5.42 16.29
CA THR A 34 6.09 -5.05 17.15
C THR A 34 6.60 -4.41 18.43
N TRP A 35 6.04 -3.26 18.78
CA TRP A 35 6.43 -2.56 20.00
C TRP A 35 6.12 -3.40 21.23
N GLY A 36 6.99 -3.33 22.23
CA GLY A 36 6.93 -4.03 23.48
C GLY A 36 7.20 -3.09 24.64
N LYS A 37 7.79 -3.62 25.72
CA LYS A 37 8.15 -2.82 26.89
C LYS A 37 9.43 -2.04 26.60
N GLU A 38 9.47 -0.80 27.09
CA GLU A 38 10.68 0.05 27.07
C GLU A 38 11.33 0.13 25.70
N GLU A 39 10.59 0.63 24.70
CA GLU A 39 11.20 0.94 23.40
C GLU A 39 12.18 2.11 23.53
N VAL A 40 13.25 2.04 22.75
CA VAL A 40 14.19 3.15 22.59
C VAL A 40 13.54 4.18 21.67
N THR A 41 13.42 5.42 22.15
CA THR A 41 12.77 6.53 21.47
C THR A 41 13.81 7.45 20.81
N PHE A 42 13.34 8.45 20.06
CA PHE A 42 14.20 9.47 19.47
C PHE A 42 15.07 10.16 20.52
N GLN A 43 14.46 10.56 21.65
CA GLN A 43 15.14 11.29 22.72
C GLN A 43 16.24 10.48 23.42
N ASP A 44 16.14 9.14 23.40
CA ASP A 44 17.18 8.30 24.00
C ASP A 44 18.46 8.25 23.14
N MET A 45 18.36 8.61 21.87
CA MET A 45 19.43 8.52 20.86
C MET A 45 19.99 9.88 20.46
N GLU A 46 19.50 10.98 21.05
CA GLU A 46 20.04 12.32 20.80
C GLU A 46 21.50 12.42 21.25
N ALA A 47 22.31 13.26 20.59
CA ALA A 47 23.75 13.34 20.85
C ALA A 47 24.12 13.76 22.29
N ASN A 48 23.19 14.42 23.00
CA ASN A 48 23.33 14.82 24.40
C ASN A 48 22.66 13.84 25.38
N ALA A 49 22.06 12.76 24.87
CA ALA A 49 21.40 11.76 25.69
C ALA A 49 22.40 10.85 26.39
N ASP A 50 22.00 10.38 27.57
CA ASP A 50 22.76 9.37 28.30
C ASP A 50 22.50 7.99 27.69
N MET A 51 23.39 7.56 26.80
CA MET A 51 23.30 6.28 26.09
C MET A 51 23.19 5.06 27.02
N SER A 52 23.67 5.14 28.27
CA SER A 52 23.51 4.05 29.22
C SER A 52 22.04 3.73 29.50
N LYS A 53 21.17 4.76 29.47
CA LYS A 53 19.72 4.60 29.61
C LYS A 53 19.14 3.89 28.41
N ALA A 54 19.51 4.30 27.19
CA ALA A 54 19.07 3.65 25.96
C ALA A 54 19.44 2.16 25.95
N VAL A 55 20.69 1.83 26.28
CA VAL A 55 21.22 0.46 26.30
C VAL A 55 20.53 -0.41 27.35
N SER A 56 20.09 0.18 28.47
CA SER A 56 19.40 -0.56 29.54
C SER A 56 17.97 -0.96 29.18
N LYS A 57 17.36 -0.33 28.17
CA LYS A 57 15.97 -0.60 27.75
C LYS A 57 15.84 -1.94 27.03
N ALA A 58 14.74 -2.66 27.28
CA ALA A 58 14.46 -3.92 26.60
C ALA A 58 14.38 -3.80 25.06
N GLY A 59 13.93 -2.65 24.54
CA GLY A 59 13.91 -2.34 23.11
C GLY A 59 15.30 -2.26 22.46
N TRP A 60 16.37 -2.02 23.23
CA TRP A 60 17.73 -1.91 22.70
C TRP A 60 18.18 -3.16 21.92
N ARG A 61 17.74 -4.34 22.37
CA ARG A 61 18.03 -5.61 21.69
C ARG A 61 17.60 -5.61 20.22
N LYS A 62 16.51 -4.90 19.88
CA LYS A 62 16.03 -4.79 18.49
C LYS A 62 16.91 -3.88 17.66
N ILE A 63 17.40 -2.78 18.25
CA ILE A 63 18.36 -1.88 17.62
C ILE A 63 19.66 -2.63 17.34
N GLN A 64 20.18 -3.31 18.35
CA GLN A 64 21.42 -4.08 18.24
C GLN A 64 21.29 -5.18 17.18
N PHE A 65 20.20 -5.97 17.22
CA PHE A 65 19.90 -6.97 16.19
C PHE A 65 19.89 -6.35 14.79
N CYS A 66 19.20 -5.22 14.60
CA CYS A 66 19.11 -4.57 13.30
C CYS A 66 20.49 -4.10 12.81
N ALA A 67 21.30 -3.50 13.70
CA ALA A 67 22.65 -3.05 13.40
C ALA A 67 23.57 -4.21 13.02
N ASP A 68 23.53 -5.31 13.78
CA ASP A 68 24.32 -6.51 13.53
C ASP A 68 23.93 -7.18 12.20
N GLN A 69 22.63 -7.33 11.95
CA GLN A 69 22.13 -7.93 10.72
C GLN A 69 22.39 -7.04 9.49
N ALA A 70 22.23 -5.71 9.61
CA ALA A 70 22.59 -4.76 8.56
C ALA A 70 24.08 -4.87 8.22
N THR A 71 24.95 -4.94 9.23
CA THR A 71 26.39 -5.12 9.06
C THR A 71 26.70 -6.43 8.32
N ALA A 72 26.05 -7.53 8.70
CA ALA A 72 26.21 -8.84 8.06
C ALA A 72 25.79 -8.84 6.57
N ASP A 73 24.82 -8.00 6.20
CA ASP A 73 24.37 -7.81 4.82
C ASP A 73 25.11 -6.68 4.08
N GLY A 74 26.16 -6.10 4.67
CA GLY A 74 26.97 -5.04 4.06
C GLY A 74 26.31 -3.66 4.02
N LEU A 75 25.31 -3.43 4.87
CA LEU A 75 24.60 -2.15 4.99
C LEU A 75 25.10 -1.38 6.22
N GLN A 76 25.58 -0.16 5.99
CA GLN A 76 26.07 0.72 7.04
C GLN A 76 24.94 1.48 7.77
N TYR A 77 23.83 1.71 7.06
CA TYR A 77 22.71 2.50 7.55
C TYR A 77 21.48 1.63 7.79
N PHE A 78 20.70 1.98 8.79
CA PHE A 78 19.45 1.32 9.08
C PHE A 78 18.41 2.27 9.68
N TRP A 79 17.14 1.89 9.63
CA TRP A 79 16.03 2.71 10.11
C TRP A 79 15.10 1.91 11.02
N ILE A 80 14.64 2.56 12.10
CA ILE A 80 13.72 1.99 13.09
C ILE A 80 12.73 3.08 13.51
N ASP A 81 11.44 2.83 13.36
CA ASP A 81 10.37 3.82 13.59
C ASP A 81 10.32 4.34 15.05
N THR A 82 10.79 3.55 16.01
CA THR A 82 10.76 3.91 17.43
C THR A 82 11.65 5.09 17.76
N CYS A 83 12.84 5.15 17.15
CA CYS A 83 13.84 6.17 17.44
C CYS A 83 14.20 7.06 16.26
N CYS A 84 13.92 6.67 15.01
CA CYS A 84 14.22 7.52 13.85
C CYS A 84 13.17 8.62 13.62
N ILE A 85 11.98 8.51 14.22
CA ILE A 85 10.90 9.51 14.15
C ILE A 85 10.77 10.19 15.51
N ASP A 86 10.84 11.52 15.55
CA ASP A 86 10.40 12.26 16.73
C ASP A 86 8.87 12.29 16.82
N LYS A 87 8.32 11.33 17.56
CA LYS A 87 6.88 11.21 17.78
C LYS A 87 6.28 12.34 18.62
N LYS A 88 7.09 13.16 19.29
CA LYS A 88 6.61 14.35 20.00
C LYS A 88 6.39 15.54 19.08
N ASN A 89 6.99 15.53 17.89
CA ASN A 89 6.80 16.55 16.87
C ASN A 89 5.69 16.11 15.91
N ALA A 90 4.50 16.69 16.07
CA ALA A 90 3.33 16.34 15.25
C ALA A 90 3.53 16.59 13.74
N VAL A 91 4.33 17.60 13.38
CA VAL A 91 4.66 17.90 11.97
C VAL A 91 5.54 16.81 11.39
N GLU A 92 6.59 16.42 12.12
CA GLU A 92 7.47 15.32 11.72
C GLU A 92 6.71 13.99 11.66
N LEU A 93 5.92 13.67 12.68
CA LEU A 93 5.13 12.45 12.74
C LEU A 93 4.16 12.34 11.55
N GLY A 94 3.46 13.43 11.23
CA GLY A 94 2.57 13.49 10.07
C GLY A 94 3.30 13.29 8.75
N ALA A 95 4.46 13.93 8.58
CA ALA A 95 5.29 13.78 7.40
C ALA A 95 5.88 12.36 7.28
N ALA A 96 6.25 11.75 8.41
CA ALA A 96 6.80 10.41 8.49
C ALA A 96 5.77 9.34 8.13
N ILE A 97 4.57 9.41 8.69
CA ILE A 97 3.49 8.46 8.38
C ILE A 97 3.11 8.49 6.89
N ASN A 98 3.02 9.68 6.29
CA ASN A 98 2.76 9.81 4.84
C ASN A 98 3.96 9.35 3.97
N SER A 99 5.16 9.20 4.55
CA SER A 99 6.36 8.74 3.85
C SER A 99 6.71 7.27 4.12
N MET A 100 6.10 6.65 5.15
CA MET A 100 6.53 5.36 5.70
C MET A 100 6.50 4.24 4.65
N PHE A 101 5.43 4.16 3.84
CA PHE A 101 5.35 3.20 2.74
C PHE A 101 6.54 3.30 1.79
N ARG A 102 6.90 4.53 1.40
CA ARG A 102 8.03 4.79 0.50
C ARG A 102 9.36 4.43 1.16
N TRP A 103 9.52 4.70 2.46
CA TRP A 103 10.72 4.31 3.19
C TRP A 103 10.87 2.79 3.28
N TYR A 104 9.79 2.05 3.49
CA TYR A 104 9.83 0.59 3.40
C TYR A 104 10.09 0.10 1.97
N GLN A 105 9.49 0.73 0.97
CA GLN A 105 9.66 0.38 -0.44
C GLN A 105 11.10 0.59 -0.94
N ASN A 106 11.77 1.64 -0.48
CA ASN A 106 13.13 2.02 -0.89
C ASN A 106 14.23 1.36 -0.06
N ALA A 107 13.88 0.70 1.06
CA ALA A 107 14.85 -0.02 1.86
C ALA A 107 15.51 -1.16 1.05
N SER A 108 16.82 -1.32 1.22
CA SER A 108 17.56 -2.41 0.56
C SER A 108 17.17 -3.78 1.12
N ARG A 109 16.89 -3.85 2.42
CA ARG A 109 16.36 -5.02 3.11
C ARG A 109 15.42 -4.60 4.24
N CYS A 110 14.33 -5.34 4.42
CA CYS A 110 13.45 -5.24 5.58
C CYS A 110 13.68 -6.45 6.49
N TYR A 111 14.06 -6.20 7.74
CA TYR A 111 14.20 -7.25 8.75
C TYR A 111 12.95 -7.26 9.62
N VAL A 112 12.21 -8.36 9.58
CA VAL A 112 11.07 -8.59 10.46
C VAL A 112 11.55 -9.33 11.70
N TYR A 113 11.62 -8.64 12.84
CA TYR A 113 12.02 -9.22 14.12
C TYR A 113 10.79 -9.64 14.93
N LEU A 114 10.60 -10.96 15.06
CA LEU A 114 9.46 -11.55 15.75
C LEU A 114 9.80 -11.85 17.21
N SER A 115 9.48 -10.92 18.11
CA SER A 115 9.77 -11.04 19.54
C SER A 115 9.02 -12.18 20.25
N ASP A 116 8.01 -12.76 19.61
CA ASP A 116 7.13 -13.81 20.12
C ASP A 116 7.30 -15.16 19.39
N VAL A 117 8.34 -15.28 18.55
CA VAL A 117 8.67 -16.53 17.85
C VAL A 117 10.08 -16.96 18.24
N SER A 118 10.20 -18.16 18.79
CA SER A 118 11.49 -18.77 19.13
C SER A 118 11.82 -19.87 18.13
N LYS A 119 13.11 -19.99 17.80
CA LYS A 119 13.64 -21.10 16.99
C LYS A 119 14.64 -21.91 17.83
N PRO A 120 14.17 -22.95 18.54
CA PRO A 120 15.06 -23.77 19.36
C PRO A 120 15.95 -24.66 18.49
N GLU A 121 17.16 -24.92 18.97
CA GLU A 121 18.08 -25.87 18.33
C GLU A 121 17.64 -27.32 18.59
N GLY A 122 17.75 -28.18 17.57
CA GLY A 122 17.47 -29.62 17.67
C GLY A 122 16.27 -30.14 16.86
N ALA A 123 15.99 -31.44 17.00
CA ALA A 123 14.91 -32.11 16.30
C ALA A 123 13.54 -31.57 16.76
N GLY A 124 12.79 -30.95 15.84
CA GLY A 124 11.48 -30.34 16.13
C GLY A 124 11.47 -28.81 16.11
N GLY A 125 12.64 -28.15 16.06
CA GLY A 125 12.73 -26.70 16.01
C GLY A 125 11.99 -26.08 14.83
N GLU A 126 11.98 -26.74 13.67
CA GLU A 126 11.25 -26.27 12.49
C GLU A 126 9.74 -26.20 12.69
N ARG A 127 9.16 -27.24 13.32
CA ARG A 127 7.72 -27.27 13.61
C ARG A 127 7.38 -26.18 14.63
N ALA A 128 8.17 -26.07 15.69
CA ALA A 128 7.94 -25.12 16.77
C ALA A 128 7.93 -23.66 16.28
N TRP A 129 8.94 -23.24 15.51
CA TRP A 129 8.95 -21.86 15.03
C TRP A 129 7.85 -21.61 13.99
N LYS A 130 7.48 -22.59 13.16
CA LYS A 130 6.38 -22.45 12.19
C LYS A 130 5.02 -22.28 12.88
N GLU A 131 4.81 -22.93 14.01
CA GLU A 131 3.61 -22.73 14.84
C GLU A 131 3.61 -21.31 15.43
N GLY A 132 4.71 -20.90 16.06
CA GLY A 132 4.86 -19.54 16.60
C GLY A 132 4.70 -18.46 15.54
N PHE A 133 5.25 -18.68 14.34
CA PHE A 133 5.11 -17.77 13.20
C PHE A 133 3.65 -17.55 12.80
N ARG A 134 2.85 -18.63 12.70
CA ARG A 134 1.42 -18.54 12.35
C ARG A 134 0.61 -17.75 13.36
N THR A 135 0.97 -17.83 14.63
CA THR A 135 0.27 -17.14 15.72
C THR A 135 0.91 -15.82 16.11
N SER A 136 1.98 -15.37 15.42
CA SER A 136 2.71 -14.18 15.81
C SER A 136 1.81 -12.94 15.77
N ARG A 137 1.88 -12.14 16.82
CA ARG A 137 1.20 -10.85 16.93
C ARG A 137 1.61 -9.89 15.82
N TRP A 138 2.76 -10.10 15.17
CA TRP A 138 3.20 -9.26 14.06
C TRP A 138 2.19 -9.23 12.90
N PHE A 139 1.54 -10.35 12.59
CA PHE A 139 0.52 -10.43 11.53
C PHE A 139 -0.79 -9.72 11.87
N THR A 140 -1.02 -9.41 13.15
CA THR A 140 -2.25 -8.77 13.62
C THR A 140 -2.09 -7.28 13.88
N ARG A 141 -0.92 -6.68 13.65
CA ARG A 141 -0.71 -5.23 13.79
C ARG A 141 -1.06 -4.49 12.50
N GLY A 142 -1.73 -3.34 12.59
CA GLY A 142 -2.11 -2.54 11.42
C GLY A 142 -0.91 -2.13 10.55
N TRP A 143 0.07 -1.47 11.16
CA TRP A 143 1.23 -0.90 10.45
C TRP A 143 2.08 -1.94 9.71
N THR A 144 2.20 -3.16 10.24
CA THR A 144 3.00 -4.24 9.61
C THR A 144 2.44 -4.68 8.24
N LEU A 145 1.23 -4.23 7.87
CA LEU A 145 0.70 -4.40 6.52
C LEU A 145 1.58 -3.70 5.48
N GLN A 146 1.96 -2.44 5.73
CA GLN A 146 2.85 -1.72 4.82
C GLN A 146 4.24 -2.36 4.82
N GLU A 147 4.68 -2.83 5.98
CA GLU A 147 6.02 -3.39 6.20
C GLU A 147 6.23 -4.74 5.51
N VAL A 148 5.15 -5.49 5.24
CA VAL A 148 5.21 -6.73 4.44
C VAL A 148 5.03 -6.49 2.94
N ILE A 149 4.18 -5.52 2.57
CA ILE A 149 3.82 -5.25 1.17
C ILE A 149 4.88 -4.41 0.47
N ALA A 150 5.29 -3.30 1.09
CA ALA A 150 6.09 -2.27 0.42
C ALA A 150 7.52 -2.72 0.06
N PRO A 151 8.29 -3.36 0.97
CA PRO A 151 9.67 -3.74 0.67
C PRO A 151 9.75 -4.88 -0.33
N ARG A 152 10.77 -4.83 -1.20
CA ARG A 152 11.07 -5.92 -2.15
C ARG A 152 11.65 -7.15 -1.44
N LEU A 153 12.61 -6.93 -0.55
CA LEU A 153 13.30 -7.99 0.19
C LEU A 153 12.91 -7.91 1.67
N VAL A 154 12.32 -8.99 2.17
CA VAL A 154 11.88 -9.11 3.56
C VAL A 154 12.40 -10.44 4.12
N ASP A 155 13.10 -10.38 5.24
CA ASP A 155 13.66 -11.50 5.96
C ASP A 155 13.07 -11.57 7.38
N PHE A 156 12.56 -12.74 7.76
CA PHE A 156 11.94 -12.97 9.07
C PHE A 156 12.95 -13.60 10.03
N PHE A 157 12.98 -13.09 11.26
CA PHE A 157 13.90 -13.52 12.31
C PHE A 157 13.16 -13.81 13.61
N SER A 158 13.65 -14.82 14.34
CA SER A 158 13.17 -15.17 15.67
C SER A 158 13.64 -14.17 16.72
N VAL A 159 13.15 -14.31 17.95
CA VAL A 159 13.62 -13.55 19.11
C VAL A 159 15.11 -13.78 19.41
N GLU A 160 15.67 -14.93 19.03
CA GLU A 160 17.12 -15.22 19.12
C GLU A 160 17.93 -14.56 18.00
N GLY A 161 17.30 -13.88 17.04
CA GLY A 161 17.96 -13.32 15.86
C GLY A 161 18.27 -14.36 14.78
N GLN A 162 17.69 -15.57 14.86
CA GLN A 162 17.89 -16.60 13.85
C GLN A 162 16.93 -16.39 12.68
N ARG A 163 17.44 -16.49 11.44
CA ARG A 163 16.62 -16.39 10.23
C ARG A 163 15.64 -17.56 10.14
N LEU A 164 14.36 -17.23 9.97
CA LEU A 164 13.25 -18.15 9.79
C LEU A 164 12.97 -18.41 8.30
N GLY A 165 13.07 -17.36 7.49
CA GLY A 165 12.86 -17.43 6.05
C GLY A 165 12.73 -16.05 5.41
N THR A 166 12.54 -16.02 4.10
CA THR A 166 12.21 -14.81 3.32
C THR A 166 10.71 -14.70 3.11
N LYS A 167 10.21 -13.51 2.76
CA LYS A 167 8.82 -13.34 2.27
C LYS A 167 8.48 -14.26 1.10
N LEU A 168 9.42 -14.51 0.19
CA LEU A 168 9.19 -15.39 -0.96
C LEU A 168 9.14 -16.87 -0.59
N SER A 169 10.00 -17.31 0.34
CA SER A 169 10.01 -18.71 0.80
C SER A 169 8.83 -19.03 1.72
N LEU A 170 8.22 -18.02 2.36
CA LEU A 170 7.09 -18.16 3.28
C LEU A 170 5.78 -17.61 2.69
N VAL A 171 5.71 -17.44 1.37
CA VAL A 171 4.58 -16.77 0.70
C VAL A 171 3.25 -17.47 0.95
N ALA A 172 3.25 -18.81 1.01
CA ALA A 172 2.07 -19.62 1.24
C ALA A 172 1.55 -19.43 2.67
N GLU A 173 2.45 -19.49 3.66
CA GLU A 173 2.13 -19.24 5.07
C GLU A 173 1.62 -17.82 5.29
N ILE A 174 2.29 -16.81 4.72
CA ILE A 174 1.88 -15.41 4.85
C ILE A 174 0.49 -15.20 4.23
N ARG A 175 0.23 -15.78 3.04
CA ARG A 175 -1.10 -15.73 2.41
C ARG A 175 -2.16 -16.38 3.28
N GLU A 176 -1.89 -17.56 3.84
CA GLU A 176 -2.82 -18.28 4.71
C GLU A 176 -3.21 -17.44 5.94
N ILE A 177 -2.22 -16.81 6.58
CA ILE A 177 -2.42 -16.00 7.79
C ILE A 177 -3.17 -14.69 7.46
N THR A 178 -2.74 -13.99 6.41
CA THR A 178 -3.16 -12.60 6.15
C THR A 178 -4.30 -12.45 5.16
N GLY A 179 -4.48 -13.43 4.25
CA GLY A 179 -5.36 -13.31 3.09
C GLY A 179 -4.80 -12.45 1.95
N ILE A 180 -3.57 -11.94 2.07
CA ILE A 180 -2.92 -11.16 1.01
C ILE A 180 -2.59 -12.10 -0.17
N PRO A 181 -2.95 -11.74 -1.43
CA PRO A 181 -2.62 -12.55 -2.60
C PRO A 181 -1.11 -12.74 -2.77
N GLU A 182 -0.69 -13.91 -3.25
CA GLU A 182 0.74 -14.19 -3.50
C GLU A 182 1.34 -13.20 -4.50
N LYS A 183 0.55 -12.75 -5.49
CA LYS A 183 0.95 -11.72 -6.45
C LYS A 183 1.39 -10.42 -5.76
N ALA A 184 0.61 -9.95 -4.78
CA ALA A 184 0.96 -8.76 -4.00
C ALA A 184 2.23 -9.00 -3.15
N LEU A 185 2.34 -10.16 -2.52
CA LEU A 185 3.53 -10.53 -1.72
C LEU A 185 4.81 -10.66 -2.57
N ARG A 186 4.68 -11.05 -3.85
CA ARG A 186 5.76 -11.14 -4.82
C ARG A 186 6.14 -9.80 -5.46
N GLY A 187 5.38 -8.73 -5.17
CA GLY A 187 5.71 -7.37 -5.58
C GLY A 187 4.99 -6.87 -6.84
N ASP A 188 3.87 -7.49 -7.24
CA ASP A 188 3.00 -6.92 -8.28
C ASP A 188 2.56 -5.50 -7.88
N ALA A 189 2.41 -4.63 -8.89
CA ALA A 189 1.99 -3.25 -8.67
C ALA A 189 0.64 -3.19 -7.93
N LEU A 190 0.53 -2.30 -6.92
CA LEU A 190 -0.70 -2.14 -6.14
C LEU A 190 -1.92 -1.71 -6.98
N SER A 191 -1.69 -1.09 -8.13
CA SER A 191 -2.71 -0.76 -9.13
C SER A 191 -3.40 -1.98 -9.74
N ASN A 192 -2.79 -3.18 -9.66
CA ASN A 192 -3.37 -4.42 -10.13
C ASN A 192 -4.46 -4.96 -9.18
N PHE A 193 -4.58 -4.38 -7.99
CA PHE A 193 -5.54 -4.79 -6.96
C PHE A 193 -6.55 -3.67 -6.71
N SER A 194 -7.83 -4.05 -6.65
CA SER A 194 -8.90 -3.09 -6.38
C SER A 194 -8.70 -2.42 -5.01
N ILE A 195 -9.24 -1.21 -4.82
CA ILE A 195 -9.22 -0.55 -3.51
C ILE A 195 -9.89 -1.42 -2.44
N LYS A 196 -11.00 -2.09 -2.79
CA LYS A 196 -11.70 -2.99 -1.89
C LYS A 196 -10.80 -4.15 -1.43
N GLU A 197 -10.06 -4.74 -2.36
CA GLU A 197 -9.12 -5.82 -2.06
C GLU A 197 -7.95 -5.33 -1.20
N ARG A 198 -7.36 -4.20 -1.54
CA ARG A 198 -6.27 -3.60 -0.74
C ARG A 198 -6.69 -3.28 0.69
N ARG A 199 -7.93 -2.84 0.89
CA ARG A 199 -8.52 -2.59 2.21
C ARG A 199 -8.77 -3.88 2.99
N SER A 200 -9.21 -4.95 2.32
CA SER A 200 -9.50 -6.21 3.01
C SER A 200 -8.28 -6.83 3.68
N TRP A 201 -7.07 -6.51 3.20
CA TRP A 201 -5.81 -6.94 3.82
C TRP A 201 -5.59 -6.39 5.24
N ALA A 202 -6.35 -5.38 5.65
CA ALA A 202 -6.32 -4.81 7.00
C ALA A 202 -7.43 -5.31 7.93
N GLU A 203 -8.42 -6.05 7.45
CA GLU A 203 -9.62 -6.42 8.23
C GLU A 203 -9.32 -7.23 9.49
N ARG A 204 -8.29 -8.08 9.45
CA ARG A 204 -7.87 -8.92 10.58
C ARG A 204 -6.78 -8.28 11.45
N ARG A 205 -6.49 -6.98 11.25
CA ARG A 205 -5.44 -6.25 11.94
C ARG A 205 -6.02 -5.27 12.95
N ASN A 206 -5.29 -5.09 14.04
CA ASN A 206 -5.62 -4.23 15.17
C ASN A 206 -4.60 -3.11 15.31
N THR A 207 -5.07 -1.96 15.81
CA THR A 207 -4.24 -0.80 16.11
C THR A 207 -4.48 -0.35 17.55
N THR A 208 -3.44 0.21 18.18
CA THR A 208 -3.55 0.73 19.56
C THR A 208 -4.29 2.06 19.57
N ILE A 209 -3.97 2.93 18.61
CA ILE A 209 -4.71 4.15 18.34
C ILE A 209 -5.75 3.82 17.27
N GLU A 210 -7.00 4.21 17.47
CA GLU A 210 -8.11 3.71 16.64
C GLU A 210 -8.05 4.25 15.20
N GLU A 211 -7.57 5.48 15.03
CA GLU A 211 -7.38 6.16 13.74
C GLU A 211 -6.26 5.54 12.90
N ASP A 212 -5.26 4.90 13.52
CA ASP A 212 -4.20 4.18 12.81
C ASP A 212 -4.77 3.05 11.94
N GLY A 213 -5.98 2.57 12.23
CA GLY A 213 -6.70 1.63 11.37
C GLY A 213 -6.91 2.17 9.96
N ALA A 214 -7.13 3.48 9.82
CA ALA A 214 -7.16 4.17 8.54
C ALA A 214 -5.74 4.57 8.08
N TYR A 215 -4.92 5.10 8.98
CA TYR A 215 -3.61 5.65 8.58
C TYR A 215 -2.63 4.58 8.07
N CYS A 216 -2.73 3.34 8.56
CA CYS A 216 -1.95 2.22 8.03
C CYS A 216 -2.31 1.82 6.59
N LEU A 217 -3.40 2.35 6.01
CA LEU A 217 -3.80 2.10 4.62
C LEU A 217 -3.38 3.21 3.64
N ILE A 218 -2.92 4.37 4.13
CA ILE A 218 -2.59 5.54 3.30
C ILE A 218 -1.64 5.16 2.16
N GLY A 219 -0.50 4.54 2.49
CA GLY A 219 0.50 4.14 1.50
C GLY A 219 0.05 3.00 0.58
N ILE A 220 -0.75 2.06 1.10
CA ILE A 220 -1.32 0.95 0.32
C ILE A 220 -2.31 1.48 -0.72
N CYS A 221 -3.07 2.51 -0.36
CA CYS A 221 -4.02 3.15 -1.27
C CYS A 221 -3.37 4.19 -2.18
N GLY A 222 -2.15 4.62 -1.85
CA GLY A 222 -1.39 5.60 -2.62
C GLY A 222 -1.87 7.04 -2.40
N VAL A 223 -2.44 7.34 -1.24
CA VAL A 223 -2.96 8.68 -0.89
C VAL A 223 -2.04 9.37 0.13
N SER A 224 -2.34 10.62 0.46
CA SER A 224 -1.69 11.38 1.54
C SER A 224 -2.75 12.17 2.28
N MET A 225 -2.67 12.25 3.60
CA MET A 225 -3.67 12.99 4.40
C MET A 225 -3.09 13.54 5.71
N VAL A 226 -3.69 14.61 6.23
CA VAL A 226 -3.34 15.17 7.54
C VAL A 226 -3.78 14.21 8.66
N LEU A 227 -2.93 13.96 9.64
CA LEU A 227 -3.27 13.11 10.78
C LEU A 227 -3.97 13.92 11.87
N ASN A 228 -5.14 13.43 12.31
CA ASN A 228 -5.97 14.07 13.32
C ASN A 228 -6.28 13.05 14.43
N TYR A 229 -5.30 12.79 15.30
CA TYR A 229 -5.53 11.94 16.47
C TYR A 229 -6.57 12.56 17.41
N GLY A 230 -7.57 11.78 17.80
CA GLY A 230 -8.75 12.22 18.56
C GLY A 230 -10.00 12.43 17.69
N GLU A 231 -9.91 12.30 16.36
CA GLU A 231 -11.09 12.37 15.48
C GLU A 231 -11.95 11.09 15.53
N GLY A 232 -11.39 9.98 16.03
CA GLY A 232 -12.06 8.69 16.13
C GLY A 232 -12.02 7.90 14.82
N ARG A 233 -12.13 6.57 14.94
CA ARG A 233 -11.92 5.63 13.82
C ARG A 233 -12.79 5.93 12.60
N ASN A 234 -14.09 6.16 12.81
CA ASN A 234 -15.04 6.33 11.71
C ASN A 234 -14.75 7.60 10.88
N HIS A 235 -14.35 8.69 11.54
CA HIS A 235 -14.00 9.93 10.87
C HIS A 235 -12.68 9.79 10.09
N ALA A 236 -11.67 9.14 10.69
CA ALA A 236 -10.41 8.86 10.02
C ALA A 236 -10.62 8.00 8.75
N PHE A 237 -11.46 6.97 8.81
CA PHE A 237 -11.83 6.18 7.63
C PHE A 237 -12.62 7.00 6.60
N SER A 238 -13.58 7.83 7.02
CA SER A 238 -14.33 8.69 6.10
C SER A 238 -13.41 9.62 5.31
N ARG A 239 -12.39 10.18 5.97
CA ARG A 239 -11.38 11.00 5.31
C ARG A 239 -10.49 10.21 4.37
N LEU A 240 -10.02 9.03 4.80
CA LEU A 240 -9.26 8.13 3.92
C LEU A 240 -10.05 7.84 2.64
N GLU A 241 -11.35 7.54 2.73
CA GLU A 241 -12.19 7.30 1.56
C GLU A 241 -12.31 8.52 0.65
N LYS A 242 -12.41 9.74 1.21
CA LYS A 242 -12.43 10.98 0.42
C LYS A 242 -11.12 11.18 -0.34
N GLU A 243 -9.98 10.91 0.29
CA GLU A 243 -8.68 11.03 -0.37
C GLU A 243 -8.50 9.98 -1.46
N ILE A 244 -8.94 8.73 -1.21
CA ILE A 244 -8.95 7.68 -2.23
C ILE A 244 -9.85 8.08 -3.39
N HIS A 245 -11.05 8.57 -3.10
CA HIS A 245 -11.97 9.03 -4.14
C HIS A 245 -11.35 10.15 -4.97
N SER A 246 -10.76 11.16 -4.33
CA SER A 246 -10.07 12.28 -4.98
C SER A 246 -8.90 11.83 -5.85
N MET A 247 -8.06 10.90 -5.37
CA MET A 247 -6.93 10.37 -6.13
C MET A 247 -7.33 9.55 -7.35
N TYR A 248 -8.33 8.68 -7.22
CA TYR A 248 -8.73 7.76 -8.29
C TYR A 248 -9.79 8.33 -9.22
N LYS A 249 -10.43 9.44 -8.84
CA LYS A 249 -11.37 10.14 -9.71
C LYS A 249 -10.89 11.52 -10.14
N GLY A 250 -9.78 12.04 -9.63
CA GLY A 250 -9.40 13.43 -9.84
C GLY A 250 -10.25 14.37 -8.99
N VAL A 251 -9.69 15.54 -8.69
CA VAL A 251 -10.34 16.60 -7.91
C VAL A 251 -11.67 17.00 -8.58
N ASP A 252 -12.73 17.04 -7.78
CA ASP A 252 -14.11 17.49 -8.08
C ASP A 252 -14.93 16.68 -9.11
N PHE A 253 -15.57 15.58 -8.66
CA PHE A 253 -16.50 14.80 -9.48
C PHE A 253 -17.98 14.92 -9.10
N GLU A 254 -18.34 15.59 -8.00
CA GLU A 254 -19.77 15.89 -7.76
C GLU A 254 -20.30 16.97 -8.71
N GLN A 255 -19.43 17.69 -9.43
CA GLN A 255 -19.83 18.60 -10.50
C GLN A 255 -19.95 17.95 -11.89
N PHE A 256 -19.37 16.76 -12.14
CA PHE A 256 -19.23 16.23 -13.51
C PHE A 256 -19.55 14.72 -13.68
N ALA A 257 -20.04 14.04 -12.64
CA ALA A 257 -20.42 12.62 -12.76
C ALA A 257 -21.70 12.42 -13.60
N VAL A 258 -21.55 12.15 -14.90
CA VAL A 258 -22.64 11.61 -15.71
C VAL A 258 -22.80 10.13 -15.39
N GLN A 259 -23.77 9.78 -14.55
CA GLN A 259 -24.11 8.37 -14.28
C GLN A 259 -24.72 7.74 -15.53
N LEU A 260 -24.03 6.74 -16.11
CA LEU A 260 -24.60 5.90 -17.15
C LEU A 260 -25.63 4.96 -16.50
N ASN A 261 -26.91 5.21 -16.76
CA ASN A 261 -27.99 4.36 -16.26
C ASN A 261 -28.00 3.03 -17.03
N LEU A 262 -27.31 2.03 -16.48
CA LEU A 262 -27.25 0.68 -17.03
C LEU A 262 -28.60 -0.07 -16.99
N ALA A 263 -29.58 0.42 -16.22
CA ALA A 263 -30.93 -0.17 -16.15
C ALA A 263 -31.76 0.10 -17.42
N SER A 264 -31.35 1.07 -18.24
CA SER A 264 -31.98 1.39 -19.52
C SER A 264 -31.68 0.37 -20.63
N PHE A 265 -30.74 -0.55 -20.41
CA PHE A 265 -30.30 -1.52 -21.40
C PHE A 265 -30.85 -2.92 -21.07
N PRO A 266 -31.78 -3.47 -21.87
CA PRO A 266 -32.34 -4.80 -21.60
C PRO A 266 -31.24 -5.85 -21.66
N GLU A 267 -31.14 -6.62 -20.58
CA GLU A 267 -30.27 -7.77 -20.45
C GLU A 267 -30.76 -8.90 -21.36
N ALA A 268 -29.88 -9.45 -22.19
CA ALA A 268 -30.18 -10.71 -22.84
C ALA A 268 -30.18 -11.81 -21.77
N ALA A 269 -31.31 -12.50 -21.58
CA ALA A 269 -31.50 -13.52 -20.55
C ALA A 269 -30.41 -14.63 -20.55
N GLN A 270 -29.71 -14.81 -21.68
CA GLN A 270 -28.51 -15.64 -21.80
C GLN A 270 -27.51 -14.97 -22.77
N PHE A 271 -26.48 -14.31 -22.25
CA PHE A 271 -25.32 -13.93 -23.04
C PHE A 271 -24.34 -15.12 -23.11
N VAL A 272 -24.21 -15.73 -24.29
CA VAL A 272 -23.36 -16.92 -24.47
C VAL A 272 -21.92 -16.49 -24.84
N ALA A 273 -20.96 -17.10 -24.15
CA ALA A 273 -19.51 -16.98 -24.23
C ALA A 273 -18.95 -16.39 -25.54
N ARG A 274 -18.54 -15.12 -25.47
CA ARG A 274 -17.71 -14.38 -26.45
C ARG A 274 -16.45 -13.82 -25.81
N GLU A 275 -15.79 -14.69 -25.04
CA GLU A 275 -14.60 -14.32 -24.25
C GLU A 275 -13.42 -13.94 -25.14
N GLU A 276 -13.25 -14.59 -26.28
CA GLU A 276 -12.18 -14.25 -27.24
C GLU A 276 -12.35 -12.82 -27.77
N GLU A 277 -13.58 -12.45 -28.15
CA GLU A 277 -13.87 -11.10 -28.64
C GLU A 277 -13.76 -10.05 -27.52
N LEU A 278 -14.23 -10.36 -26.30
CA LEU A 278 -14.08 -9.46 -25.14
C LEU A 278 -12.61 -9.22 -24.77
N SER A 279 -11.78 -10.28 -24.77
CA SER A 279 -10.34 -10.18 -24.55
C SER A 279 -9.68 -9.32 -25.63
N LYS A 280 -10.02 -9.54 -26.90
CA LYS A 280 -9.49 -8.75 -28.03
C LYS A 280 -9.91 -7.29 -27.95
N MET A 281 -11.15 -6.99 -27.55
CA MET A 281 -11.60 -5.62 -27.29
C MET A 281 -10.76 -4.97 -26.17
N HIS A 282 -10.46 -5.71 -25.10
CA HIS A 282 -9.69 -5.21 -23.97
C HIS A 282 -8.26 -4.82 -24.37
N GLU A 283 -7.56 -5.71 -25.09
CA GLU A 283 -6.19 -5.49 -25.56
C GLU A 283 -6.10 -4.23 -26.46
N LEU A 284 -7.02 -4.09 -27.40
CA LEU A 284 -7.05 -2.95 -28.33
C LEU A 284 -7.37 -1.62 -27.62
N LEU A 285 -8.20 -1.63 -26.58
CA LEU A 285 -8.58 -0.43 -25.85
C LEU A 285 -7.58 -0.03 -24.76
N HIS A 286 -6.69 -0.93 -24.30
CA HIS A 286 -5.69 -0.64 -23.27
C HIS A 286 -4.24 -0.49 -23.81
N GLY A 287 -3.98 -0.80 -25.08
CA GLY A 287 -2.62 -0.84 -25.64
C GLY A 287 -1.96 0.51 -25.97
N HIS A 288 -2.66 1.65 -25.95
CA HIS A 288 -2.13 2.92 -26.50
C HIS A 288 -2.46 4.17 -25.66
N SER A 289 -1.51 5.11 -25.62
CA SER A 289 -1.42 6.22 -24.64
C SER A 289 -2.15 7.53 -25.02
N SER A 290 -2.89 7.60 -26.12
CA SER A 290 -3.56 8.86 -26.50
C SER A 290 -5.01 8.71 -26.94
N ARG A 291 -5.34 7.79 -27.87
CA ARG A 291 -6.74 7.45 -28.27
C ARG A 291 -6.79 6.05 -28.88
N ALA A 292 -7.80 5.26 -28.53
CA ALA A 292 -8.03 3.92 -29.09
C ALA A 292 -9.49 3.77 -29.57
N ALA A 293 -9.70 3.03 -30.64
CA ALA A 293 -11.02 2.79 -31.22
C ALA A 293 -11.18 1.31 -31.59
N VAL A 294 -12.34 0.73 -31.27
CA VAL A 294 -12.71 -0.63 -31.67
C VAL A 294 -14.03 -0.58 -32.42
N VAL A 295 -14.07 -1.24 -33.58
CA VAL A 295 -15.26 -1.32 -34.44
C VAL A 295 -15.83 -2.73 -34.37
N LEU A 296 -17.05 -2.86 -33.84
CA LEU A 296 -17.80 -4.12 -33.84
C LEU A 296 -18.65 -4.21 -35.12
N HIS A 297 -18.37 -5.18 -35.99
CA HIS A 297 -19.09 -5.39 -37.24
C HIS A 297 -19.64 -6.83 -37.36
N GLY A 298 -20.67 -7.02 -38.18
CA GLY A 298 -21.36 -8.31 -38.35
C GLY A 298 -22.83 -8.14 -38.70
N LEU A 299 -23.52 -9.25 -38.99
CA LEU A 299 -24.93 -9.26 -39.41
C LEU A 299 -25.86 -8.57 -38.39
N GLY A 300 -27.01 -8.09 -38.86
CA GLY A 300 -28.08 -7.56 -38.00
C GLY A 300 -28.51 -8.62 -36.97
N GLY A 301 -28.76 -8.21 -35.73
CA GLY A 301 -29.23 -9.13 -34.68
C GLY A 301 -28.18 -10.05 -34.04
N ILE A 302 -26.93 -10.09 -34.54
CA ILE A 302 -25.86 -10.96 -34.00
C ILE A 302 -25.36 -10.57 -32.59
N GLY A 303 -25.99 -9.58 -31.94
CA GLY A 303 -25.69 -9.17 -30.58
C GLY A 303 -24.47 -8.27 -30.42
N LYS A 304 -24.05 -7.51 -31.43
CA LYS A 304 -22.93 -6.54 -31.33
C LYS A 304 -23.10 -5.55 -30.17
N THR A 305 -24.31 -5.00 -30.06
CA THR A 305 -24.69 -4.07 -28.99
C THR A 305 -24.57 -4.71 -27.60
N GLN A 306 -25.01 -5.96 -27.46
CA GLN A 306 -24.91 -6.72 -26.20
C GLN A 306 -23.45 -7.03 -25.84
N LEU A 307 -22.58 -7.30 -26.82
CA LEU A 307 -21.14 -7.49 -26.60
C LEU A 307 -20.48 -6.21 -26.06
N ALA A 308 -20.81 -5.04 -26.60
CA ALA A 308 -20.32 -3.76 -26.10
C ALA A 308 -20.82 -3.45 -24.67
N ILE A 309 -22.10 -3.71 -24.38
CA ILE A 309 -22.68 -3.54 -23.04
C ILE A 309 -22.00 -4.45 -22.03
N GLU A 310 -21.74 -5.71 -22.38
CA GLU A 310 -21.07 -6.67 -21.51
C GLU A 310 -19.62 -6.24 -21.21
N TYR A 311 -18.88 -5.78 -22.23
CA TYR A 311 -17.55 -5.21 -22.04
C TYR A 311 -17.57 -4.02 -21.06
N ILE A 312 -18.53 -3.09 -21.24
CA ILE A 312 -18.71 -1.94 -20.34
C ILE A 312 -18.98 -2.42 -18.92
N ARG A 313 -19.87 -3.39 -18.70
CA ARG A 313 -20.18 -3.89 -17.36
C ARG A 313 -18.97 -4.48 -16.65
N ARG A 314 -18.12 -5.24 -17.36
CA ARG A 314 -16.90 -5.85 -16.81
C ARG A 314 -15.78 -4.86 -16.52
N HIS A 315 -15.75 -3.72 -17.22
CA HIS A 315 -14.65 -2.76 -17.15
C HIS A 315 -15.06 -1.34 -16.79
N LYS A 316 -16.30 -1.12 -16.33
CA LYS A 316 -16.81 0.22 -15.98
C LYS A 316 -15.96 0.93 -14.93
N GLU A 317 -15.40 0.18 -13.99
CA GLU A 317 -14.55 0.74 -12.94
C GLU A 317 -13.15 1.15 -13.42
N LYS A 318 -12.79 0.78 -14.67
CA LYS A 318 -11.52 1.15 -15.30
C LYS A 318 -11.61 2.43 -16.16
N HIS A 319 -12.79 3.01 -16.33
CA HIS A 319 -13.01 4.18 -17.19
C HIS A 319 -13.57 5.36 -16.37
N THR A 320 -13.05 6.56 -16.62
CA THR A 320 -13.45 7.79 -15.92
C THR A 320 -14.89 8.21 -16.24
N ALA A 321 -15.30 8.04 -17.49
CA ALA A 321 -16.65 8.27 -17.96
C ALA A 321 -16.95 7.32 -19.12
N ILE A 322 -18.21 6.94 -19.27
CA ILE A 322 -18.69 6.13 -20.38
C ILE A 322 -19.87 6.87 -20.96
N PHE A 323 -19.81 7.16 -22.26
CA PHE A 323 -20.91 7.76 -23.01
C PHE A 323 -21.46 6.72 -23.96
N TRP A 324 -22.77 6.48 -23.89
CA TRP A 324 -23.47 5.60 -24.82
C TRP A 324 -24.27 6.45 -25.78
N LEU A 325 -23.86 6.45 -27.05
CA LEU A 325 -24.48 7.25 -28.09
C LEU A 325 -25.18 6.36 -29.11
N ASN A 326 -26.43 6.70 -29.41
CA ASN A 326 -27.12 6.16 -30.56
C ASN A 326 -26.90 7.10 -31.75
N ALA A 327 -26.12 6.66 -32.73
CA ALA A 327 -25.83 7.45 -33.92
C ALA A 327 -27.05 7.73 -34.81
N ASN A 328 -28.19 7.05 -34.58
CA ASN A 328 -29.44 7.27 -35.31
C ASN A 328 -30.37 8.28 -34.62
N ASP A 329 -29.94 8.86 -33.50
CA ASP A 329 -30.70 9.83 -32.72
C ASP A 329 -29.94 11.16 -32.68
N GLU A 330 -30.32 12.12 -33.52
CA GLU A 330 -29.64 13.43 -33.63
C GLU A 330 -29.68 14.23 -32.31
N ASP A 331 -30.69 13.99 -31.46
CA ASP A 331 -30.82 14.64 -30.16
C ASP A 331 -29.79 14.13 -29.13
N SER A 332 -29.34 12.88 -29.26
CA SER A 332 -28.34 12.27 -28.36
C SER A 332 -26.97 12.95 -28.47
N ALA A 333 -26.59 13.46 -29.65
CA ALA A 333 -25.33 14.18 -29.85
C ALA A 333 -25.39 15.63 -29.33
N ALA A 334 -26.55 16.29 -29.47
CA ALA A 334 -26.79 17.64 -28.96
C ALA A 334 -26.81 17.67 -27.42
N GLN A 335 -27.41 16.67 -26.76
CA GLN A 335 -27.44 16.54 -25.30
C GLN A 335 -26.04 16.39 -24.69
N LEU A 336 -25.12 15.67 -25.36
CA LEU A 336 -23.71 15.59 -24.93
C LEU A 336 -23.00 16.92 -25.06
N SER A 337 -23.19 17.63 -26.19
CA SER A 337 -22.59 18.94 -26.39
C SER A 337 -23.05 19.93 -25.31
N GLN A 338 -24.33 19.91 -24.94
CA GLN A 338 -24.86 20.74 -23.85
C GLN A 338 -24.30 20.35 -22.49
N HIS A 339 -24.19 19.05 -22.17
CA HIS A 339 -23.61 18.57 -20.91
C HIS A 339 -22.12 18.90 -20.77
N CYS A 340 -21.36 18.89 -21.87
CA CYS A 340 -19.95 19.29 -21.86
C CYS A 340 -19.78 20.83 -21.78
N SER A 341 -20.75 21.62 -22.24
CA SER A 341 -20.64 23.10 -22.35
C SER A 341 -21.05 23.88 -21.11
N THR A 342 -21.70 23.27 -20.12
CA THR A 342 -22.13 23.94 -18.87
C THR A 342 -21.08 23.91 -17.75
N SER A 343 -19.85 23.51 -18.06
CA SER A 343 -18.71 23.53 -17.12
C SER A 343 -18.05 24.92 -17.16
N PRO A 344 -17.89 25.64 -16.03
CA PRO A 344 -17.21 26.92 -16.05
C PRO A 344 -15.70 26.71 -16.29
N GLU A 345 -15.15 27.56 -17.16
CA GLU A 345 -13.76 27.60 -17.64
C GLU A 345 -13.36 26.62 -18.75
N VAL A 346 -13.90 26.88 -19.95
CA VAL A 346 -13.06 26.85 -21.15
C VAL A 346 -13.11 28.25 -21.77
N SER A 347 -12.10 29.07 -21.44
CA SER A 347 -11.81 30.27 -22.22
C SER A 347 -11.43 29.83 -23.64
N PRO A 348 -12.06 30.36 -24.69
CA PRO A 348 -11.65 30.07 -26.06
C PRO A 348 -10.29 30.72 -26.29
N LEU A 349 -9.28 29.90 -26.60
CA LEU A 349 -8.11 30.38 -27.32
C LEU A 349 -8.50 30.40 -28.81
N ASP A 350 -8.50 31.59 -29.38
CA ASP A 350 -8.57 31.86 -30.82
C ASP A 350 -7.43 31.18 -31.60
#